data_AF-A0A968WDI0-F1
#
_entry.id   AF-A0A968WDI0-F1
#
_cell.length_a   1.000
_cell.length_b   1.000
_cell.length_c   1.000
_cell.angle_alpha   90.00
_cell.angle_beta   90.00
_cell.angle_gamma   90.00
#
_symmetry.space_group_name_H-M   'P 1'
#
loop_
_entity.id
_entity.type
_entity.pdbx_description
1 polymer ?
#
loop_
_entity_poly.entity_id
_entity_poly.type
_entity_poly.pdbx_seq_one_letter_code
_entity_poly.pdbx_strand_id
1 'polypeptide(L)'
;MPTYLAFNYEYMNRDDLLDKLSSCSPGIFHKVVTYLKPPAGTLSSEMNSQATRAGELLEWAEHPDGSGIEELERCYLRASGKSVPKNPLNTTQSRGLNVYFEIQKILTNLSSLPNHYLLIPVLIISLIVTSSLQGVKSFGLLQSAELNAFDWSMRLRSLIRPLNKPDSRILVITVDKHDIDYQDSEKMGRKEGWSLADKALAKLLLKLKPYQPSVIGLNISHPYKFNPELENILKNSENFVASCEIGVTETPKEDTQPPPGISTKHLGFSDLPLDDDNIIRRQLLLMAAGEDCNTSQAFSLQIAHNYLAQQRNVPPIKKLPDGRRELGGHIIEKLEYNTGGYNLDTDETRGYQILLNYRYSDPEIIRLKDVLNGSSDSKLSGLVKNRIVLIGINQPQRDQHRTVFFDGNPSSEKPGVIVHSHMISQILDLVLENKPLLWCFPEWLEFVWIEVWSVVGILLVIKRYSSVNFRYKFVVIFFILGCFSPAFLLFEGWVPLIPSAIAFVVSAGVTLISIVLINLVPRLYMETSNHD
;
A
#
# COMPACT_ATOMS: atom_id res chain seq x y z
N MET A 1 0.63 -21.38 60.95
CA MET A 1 1.78 -22.32 61.01
C MET A 1 1.35 -23.51 61.83
N PRO A 2 1.38 -24.71 61.23
CA PRO A 2 2.25 -25.74 61.80
C PRO A 2 3.15 -26.39 60.73
N THR A 3 4.34 -26.74 61.20
CA THR A 3 5.47 -27.40 60.54
C THR A 3 5.10 -28.86 60.23
N TYR A 4 5.20 -29.28 58.97
CA TYR A 4 5.18 -30.70 58.59
C TYR A 4 6.62 -31.18 58.36
N LEU A 5 7.04 -32.13 59.18
CA LEU A 5 8.28 -32.90 59.03
C LEU A 5 8.18 -33.78 57.78
N ALA A 6 9.12 -33.63 56.85
CA ALA A 6 9.34 -34.59 55.77
C ALA A 6 10.28 -35.70 56.27
N PHE A 7 9.81 -36.95 56.27
CA PHE A 7 10.69 -38.11 56.40
C PHE A 7 11.36 -38.36 55.06
N ASN A 8 12.69 -38.24 54.99
CA ASN A 8 13.48 -38.75 53.87
C ASN A 8 13.64 -40.28 54.05
N TYR A 9 13.15 -41.05 53.09
CA TYR A 9 13.40 -42.49 53.00
C TYR A 9 14.57 -42.71 52.03
N GLU A 10 15.60 -43.42 52.47
CA GLU A 10 16.79 -43.74 51.68
C GLU A 10 16.61 -45.16 51.09
N TYR A 11 16.78 -45.32 49.78
CA TYR A 11 16.60 -46.59 49.08
C TYR A 11 17.65 -47.63 49.51
N MET A 12 17.27 -48.92 49.52
CA MET A 12 18.19 -50.00 49.93
C MET A 12 19.28 -50.21 48.88
N ASN A 13 20.52 -50.39 49.34
CA ASN A 13 21.61 -50.76 48.45
C ASN A 13 21.42 -52.21 47.94
N ARG A 14 22.02 -52.50 46.79
CA ARG A 14 21.94 -53.77 46.05
C ARG A 14 22.10 -55.01 46.94
N ASP A 15 23.14 -55.03 47.77
CA ASP A 15 23.49 -56.18 48.61
C ASP A 15 22.47 -56.38 49.75
N ASP A 16 21.92 -55.30 50.30
CA ASP A 16 20.86 -55.36 51.32
C ASP A 16 19.55 -55.89 50.75
N LEU A 17 19.24 -55.53 49.50
CA LEU A 17 18.04 -56.02 48.81
C LEU A 17 18.19 -57.50 48.45
N LEU A 18 19.38 -57.92 48.01
CA LEU A 18 19.69 -59.33 47.74
C LEU A 18 19.60 -60.18 49.01
N ASP A 19 20.15 -59.70 50.13
CA ASP A 19 20.08 -60.40 51.42
C ASP A 19 18.63 -60.55 51.91
N LYS A 20 17.82 -59.48 51.78
CA LYS A 20 16.40 -59.50 52.12
C LYS A 20 15.55 -60.41 51.24
N LEU A 21 15.84 -60.47 49.94
CA LEU A 21 15.15 -61.38 49.03
C LEU A 21 15.56 -62.83 49.28
N SER A 22 16.83 -63.07 49.59
CA SER A 22 17.37 -64.40 49.88
C SER A 22 16.87 -64.97 51.21
N SER A 23 16.65 -64.12 52.22
CA SER A 23 16.25 -64.51 53.59
C SER A 23 14.75 -64.41 53.88
N CYS A 24 13.94 -63.83 52.99
CA CYS A 24 12.50 -63.72 53.22
C CYS A 24 11.77 -65.06 53.10
N SER A 25 10.54 -65.14 53.62
CA SER A 25 9.76 -66.39 53.50
C SER A 25 9.45 -66.71 52.02
N PRO A 26 9.39 -68.00 51.61
CA PRO A 26 9.10 -68.38 50.22
C PRO A 26 7.81 -67.77 49.65
N GLY A 27 6.79 -67.56 50.50
CA GLY A 27 5.53 -66.92 50.11
C GLY A 27 5.65 -65.42 49.82
N ILE A 28 6.58 -64.71 50.48
CA ILE A 28 6.89 -63.31 50.16
C ILE A 28 7.66 -63.27 48.85
N PHE A 29 8.69 -64.10 48.69
CA PHE A 29 9.47 -64.16 47.46
C PHE A 29 8.59 -64.46 46.24
N HIS A 30 7.70 -65.45 46.34
CA HIS A 30 6.74 -65.77 45.28
C HIS A 30 5.84 -64.58 44.92
N LYS A 31 5.35 -63.82 45.92
CA LYS A 31 4.55 -62.61 45.67
C LYS A 31 5.36 -61.54 44.95
N VAL A 32 6.63 -61.33 45.32
CA VAL A 32 7.51 -60.38 44.63
C VAL A 32 7.66 -60.75 43.15
N VAL A 33 7.96 -62.02 42.86
CA VAL A 33 8.05 -62.53 41.48
C VAL A 33 6.71 -62.36 40.74
N THR A 34 5.59 -62.62 41.42
CA THR A 34 4.24 -62.46 40.84
C THR A 34 3.91 -60.99 40.53
N TYR A 35 4.39 -60.06 41.35
CA TYR A 35 4.19 -58.62 41.13
C TYR A 35 5.03 -58.10 39.98
N LEU A 36 6.29 -58.54 39.87
CA LEU A 36 7.21 -58.09 38.83
C LEU A 36 6.99 -58.77 37.47
N LYS A 37 6.52 -60.03 37.47
CA LYS A 37 6.30 -60.85 36.27
C LYS A 37 7.52 -60.88 35.33
N PRO A 38 8.68 -61.37 35.79
CA PRO A 38 9.83 -61.51 34.92
C PRO A 38 9.53 -62.50 33.76
N PRO A 39 10.18 -62.35 32.60
CA PRO A 39 10.02 -63.25 31.46
C PRO A 39 10.24 -64.73 31.80
N ALA A 40 9.62 -65.63 31.02
CA ALA A 40 9.81 -67.06 31.19
C ALA A 40 11.27 -67.46 30.92
N GLY A 41 11.89 -68.18 31.85
CA GLY A 41 13.30 -68.57 31.79
C GLY A 41 14.27 -67.64 32.54
N THR A 42 13.78 -66.50 33.08
CA THR A 42 14.60 -65.58 33.89
C THR A 42 15.02 -66.17 35.23
N LEU A 43 14.17 -66.98 35.85
CA LEU A 43 14.47 -67.66 37.11
C LEU A 43 14.65 -69.15 36.88
N SER A 44 15.66 -69.72 37.54
CA SER A 44 15.90 -71.15 37.56
C SER A 44 14.80 -71.89 38.34
N SER A 45 14.78 -73.23 38.17
CA SER A 45 13.75 -74.13 38.70
C SER A 45 13.48 -73.90 40.20
N GLU A 46 12.24 -74.15 40.64
CA GLU A 46 11.86 -74.05 42.06
C GLU A 46 12.61 -75.03 42.98
N MET A 47 13.32 -76.01 42.41
CA MET A 47 14.21 -76.91 43.16
C MET A 47 15.54 -76.26 43.58
N ASN A 48 15.90 -75.09 43.02
CA ASN A 48 17.08 -74.34 43.40
C ASN A 48 16.84 -73.47 44.64
N SER A 49 17.94 -73.14 45.34
CA SER A 49 17.87 -72.33 46.55
C SER A 49 17.27 -70.93 46.27
N GLN A 50 16.48 -70.41 47.21
CA GLN A 50 15.89 -69.07 47.08
C GLN A 50 16.97 -67.98 46.93
N ALA A 51 18.13 -68.14 47.56
CA ALA A 51 19.25 -67.22 47.41
C ALA A 51 19.77 -67.16 45.96
N THR A 52 19.86 -68.31 45.29
CA THR A 52 20.22 -68.38 43.87
C THR A 52 19.20 -67.67 43.00
N ARG A 53 17.90 -67.94 43.23
CA ARG A 53 16.80 -67.31 42.47
C ARG A 53 16.64 -65.82 42.77
N ALA A 54 16.98 -65.37 43.98
CA ALA A 54 17.01 -63.96 44.35
C ALA A 54 18.12 -63.21 43.61
N GLY A 55 19.29 -63.83 43.44
CA GLY A 55 20.39 -63.31 42.62
C GLY A 55 19.98 -63.13 41.15
N GLU A 56 19.37 -64.15 40.56
CA GLU A 56 18.87 -64.11 39.16
C GLU A 56 17.80 -63.03 38.96
N LEU A 57 16.89 -62.85 39.93
CA LEU A 57 15.84 -61.82 39.87
C LEU A 57 16.44 -60.41 39.94
N LEU A 58 17.46 -60.23 40.77
CA LEU A 58 18.16 -58.96 40.95
C LEU A 58 19.00 -58.62 39.70
N GLU A 59 19.74 -59.58 39.15
CA GLU A 59 20.46 -59.39 37.87
C GLU A 59 19.52 -59.03 36.72
N TRP A 60 18.36 -59.68 36.63
CA TRP A 60 17.36 -59.31 35.64
C TRP A 60 16.83 -57.88 35.86
N ALA A 61 16.54 -57.49 37.10
CA ALA A 61 16.06 -56.15 37.40
C ALA A 61 17.10 -55.06 37.09
N GLU A 62 18.40 -55.39 37.11
CA GLU A 62 19.51 -54.51 36.74
C GLU A 62 19.74 -54.42 35.22
N HIS A 63 19.24 -55.38 34.44
CA HIS A 63 19.38 -55.37 32.99
C HIS A 63 18.60 -54.19 32.37
N PRO A 64 19.06 -53.60 31.24
CA PRO A 64 18.35 -52.51 30.56
C PRO A 64 16.88 -52.79 30.20
N ASP A 65 16.56 -54.08 29.97
CA ASP A 65 15.21 -54.56 29.67
C ASP A 65 14.47 -55.09 30.92
N GLY A 66 15.05 -54.87 32.11
CA GLY A 66 14.52 -55.25 33.41
C GLY A 66 13.60 -54.19 34.03
N SER A 67 13.01 -54.49 35.19
CA SER A 67 12.09 -53.59 35.89
C SER A 67 12.78 -52.41 36.61
N GLY A 68 14.10 -52.44 36.77
CA GLY A 68 14.84 -51.55 37.65
C GLY A 68 14.83 -51.97 39.12
N ILE A 69 15.91 -51.65 39.85
CA ILE A 69 16.09 -52.00 41.27
C ILE A 69 15.02 -51.36 42.16
N GLU A 70 14.62 -50.11 41.87
CA GLU A 70 13.63 -49.38 42.67
C GLU A 70 12.24 -50.05 42.64
N GLU A 71 11.84 -50.60 41.50
CA GLU A 71 10.54 -51.29 41.38
C GLU A 71 10.60 -52.68 42.04
N LEU A 72 11.76 -53.36 42.00
CA LEU A 72 12.00 -54.59 42.75
C LEU A 72 11.93 -54.35 44.26
N GLU A 73 12.56 -53.30 44.77
CA GLU A 73 12.45 -52.89 46.18
C GLU A 73 11.00 -52.58 46.56
N ARG A 74 10.28 -51.84 45.71
CA ARG A 74 8.87 -51.50 45.92
C ARG A 74 7.98 -52.75 46.01
N CYS A 75 8.18 -53.70 45.11
CA CYS A 75 7.47 -54.98 45.10
C CYS A 75 7.78 -55.81 46.34
N TYR A 76 9.03 -55.81 46.81
CA TYR A 76 9.43 -56.45 48.07
C TYR A 76 8.75 -55.82 49.29
N LEU A 77 8.77 -54.50 49.42
CA LEU A 77 8.12 -53.79 50.52
C LEU A 77 6.60 -54.06 50.53
N ARG A 78 5.98 -54.05 49.35
CA ARG A 78 4.55 -54.38 49.17
C ARG A 78 4.24 -55.83 49.55
N ALA A 79 5.04 -56.79 49.09
CA ALA A 79 4.86 -58.21 49.42
C ALA A 79 5.07 -58.50 50.91
N SER A 80 5.94 -57.73 51.55
CA SER A 80 6.25 -57.81 52.99
C SER A 80 5.27 -57.03 53.89
N GLY A 81 4.25 -56.39 53.31
CA GLY A 81 3.24 -55.62 54.05
C GLY A 81 3.75 -54.33 54.67
N LYS A 82 4.91 -53.82 54.24
CA LYS A 82 5.48 -52.54 54.69
C LYS A 82 4.97 -51.38 53.82
N SER A 83 4.76 -50.22 54.42
CA SER A 83 4.26 -49.03 53.71
C SER A 83 5.30 -48.55 52.69
N VAL A 84 4.89 -48.52 51.41
CA VAL A 84 5.69 -47.96 50.31
C VAL A 84 5.67 -46.43 50.39
N PRO A 85 6.81 -45.71 50.37
CA PRO A 85 6.81 -44.25 50.32
C PRO A 85 6.13 -43.77 49.03
N LYS A 86 5.19 -42.83 49.16
CA LYS A 86 4.53 -42.21 48.00
C LYS A 86 5.52 -41.29 47.30
N ASN A 87 5.69 -41.50 46.00
CA ASN A 87 6.52 -40.69 45.10
C ASN A 87 6.16 -39.18 45.23
N PRO A 88 7.13 -38.22 45.25
CA PRO A 88 6.84 -36.78 45.38
C PRO A 88 6.12 -36.15 44.17
N LEU A 89 5.82 -36.92 43.12
CA LEU A 89 5.21 -36.43 41.89
C LEU A 89 3.71 -36.05 42.03
N ASN A 90 3.01 -36.53 43.07
CA ASN A 90 1.57 -36.29 43.20
C ASN A 90 1.17 -34.94 43.83
N THR A 91 2.11 -34.18 44.39
CA THR A 91 1.80 -32.84 44.95
C THR A 91 1.73 -31.75 43.89
N THR A 92 2.36 -31.94 42.72
CA THR A 92 2.29 -31.00 41.58
C THR A 92 1.01 -31.19 40.76
N GLN A 93 0.48 -32.43 40.71
CA GLN A 93 -0.73 -32.78 39.97
C GLN A 93 -2.00 -32.15 40.57
N SER A 94 -2.10 -32.04 41.90
CA SER A 94 -3.26 -31.38 42.55
C SER A 94 -3.26 -29.84 42.39
N ARG A 95 -2.08 -29.22 42.29
CA ARG A 95 -1.94 -27.79 41.96
C ARG A 95 -2.22 -27.54 40.47
N GLY A 96 -1.75 -28.41 39.59
CA GLY A 96 -2.04 -28.38 38.15
C GLY A 96 -3.54 -28.57 37.85
N LEU A 97 -4.23 -29.49 38.53
CA LEU A 97 -5.69 -29.67 38.38
C LEU A 97 -6.49 -28.47 38.90
N ASN A 98 -6.09 -27.85 40.01
CA ASN A 98 -6.78 -26.64 40.50
C ASN A 98 -6.54 -25.43 39.60
N VAL A 99 -5.33 -25.28 39.05
CA VAL A 99 -5.03 -24.25 38.04
C VAL A 99 -5.75 -24.57 36.72
N TYR A 100 -5.87 -25.84 36.33
CA TYR A 100 -6.64 -26.28 35.17
C TYR A 100 -8.14 -25.98 35.32
N PHE A 101 -8.74 -26.27 36.48
CA PHE A 101 -10.14 -25.93 36.74
C PHE A 101 -10.35 -24.42 36.81
N GLU A 102 -9.43 -23.64 37.38
CA GLU A 102 -9.51 -22.18 37.35
C GLU A 102 -9.30 -21.61 35.94
N ILE A 103 -8.37 -22.14 35.14
CA ILE A 103 -8.18 -21.74 33.74
C ILE A 103 -9.38 -22.16 32.87
N GLN A 104 -9.91 -23.38 33.01
CA GLN A 104 -11.13 -23.82 32.34
C GLN A 104 -12.33 -22.96 32.71
N LYS A 105 -12.45 -22.57 33.99
CA LYS A 105 -13.51 -21.67 34.49
C LYS A 105 -13.33 -20.25 33.97
N ILE A 106 -12.09 -19.76 33.84
CA ILE A 106 -11.77 -18.48 33.18
C ILE A 106 -12.07 -18.53 31.67
N LEU A 107 -11.78 -19.66 30.99
CA LEU A 107 -11.96 -19.84 29.54
C LEU A 107 -13.43 -20.10 29.13
N THR A 108 -14.17 -20.87 29.91
CA THR A 108 -15.63 -21.02 29.75
C THR A 108 -16.35 -19.74 30.17
N ASN A 109 -15.83 -19.00 31.15
CA ASN A 109 -16.26 -17.63 31.37
C ASN A 109 -15.94 -16.74 30.17
N LEU A 110 -14.75 -16.78 29.55
CA LEU A 110 -14.40 -15.94 28.38
C LEU A 110 -15.34 -16.09 27.18
N SER A 111 -15.89 -17.29 26.94
CA SER A 111 -16.90 -17.54 25.91
C SER A 111 -18.34 -17.17 26.32
N SER A 112 -18.57 -16.90 27.60
CA SER A 112 -19.82 -16.42 28.20
C SER A 112 -19.71 -15.02 28.82
N LEU A 113 -18.56 -14.35 28.69
CA LEU A 113 -18.31 -13.03 29.26
C LEU A 113 -19.17 -12.02 28.50
N PRO A 114 -19.89 -11.14 29.21
CA PRO A 114 -20.67 -10.09 28.56
C PRO A 114 -19.75 -9.24 27.66
N ASN A 115 -20.28 -8.80 26.52
CA ASN A 115 -19.53 -8.15 25.40
C ASN A 115 -18.50 -7.07 25.81
N HIS A 116 -18.61 -6.47 26.99
CA HIS A 116 -17.67 -5.45 27.48
C HIS A 116 -16.29 -6.00 27.92
N TYR A 117 -16.14 -7.28 28.29
CA TYR A 117 -14.83 -7.84 28.63
C TYR A 117 -13.99 -8.23 27.39
N LEU A 118 -14.62 -8.39 26.22
CA LEU A 118 -13.94 -8.58 24.94
C LEU A 118 -13.44 -7.26 24.33
N LEU A 119 -13.87 -6.12 24.88
CA LEU A 119 -13.54 -4.80 24.35
C LEU A 119 -12.05 -4.47 24.50
N ILE A 120 -11.44 -4.79 25.65
CA ILE A 120 -10.05 -4.46 25.94
C ILE A 120 -9.08 -5.21 25.00
N PRO A 121 -9.19 -6.56 24.84
CA PRO A 121 -8.35 -7.28 23.88
C PRO A 121 -8.54 -6.82 22.42
N VAL A 122 -9.78 -6.50 22.02
CA VAL A 122 -10.07 -5.97 20.68
C VAL A 122 -9.30 -4.68 20.44
N LEU A 123 -9.42 -3.71 21.36
CA LEU A 123 -8.75 -2.41 21.25
C LEU A 123 -7.23 -2.52 21.28
N ILE A 124 -6.67 -3.44 22.09
CA ILE A 124 -5.22 -3.64 22.15
C ILE A 124 -4.71 -4.24 20.83
N ILE A 125 -5.34 -5.31 20.33
CA ILE A 125 -4.92 -5.95 19.08
C ILE A 125 -5.08 -4.98 17.91
N SER A 126 -6.23 -4.28 17.81
CA SER A 126 -6.46 -3.35 16.71
C SER A 126 -5.44 -2.22 16.71
N LEU A 127 -5.18 -1.62 17.87
CA LEU A 127 -4.21 -0.54 18.03
C LEU A 127 -2.79 -0.98 17.68
N ILE A 128 -2.38 -2.19 18.07
CA ILE A 128 -1.05 -2.73 17.74
C ILE A 128 -0.93 -2.91 16.23
N VAL A 129 -1.94 -3.50 15.57
CA VAL A 129 -1.92 -3.71 14.12
C VAL A 129 -1.89 -2.38 13.38
N THR A 130 -2.76 -1.44 13.74
CA THR A 130 -2.85 -0.11 13.13
C THR A 130 -1.55 0.67 13.32
N SER A 131 -0.98 0.68 14.52
CA SER A 131 0.29 1.37 14.80
C SER A 131 1.46 0.75 14.02
N SER A 132 1.47 -0.58 13.90
CA SER A 132 2.48 -1.29 13.11
C SER A 132 2.38 -0.92 11.62
N LEU A 133 1.15 -0.85 11.09
CA LEU A 133 0.91 -0.46 9.70
C LEU A 133 1.27 1.00 9.43
N GLN A 134 1.00 1.90 10.38
CA GLN A 134 1.46 3.28 10.29
C GLN A 134 2.99 3.34 10.20
N GLY A 135 3.70 2.55 11.02
CA GLY A 135 5.15 2.41 10.93
C GLY A 135 5.62 1.92 9.56
N VAL A 136 5.02 0.85 9.04
CA VAL A 136 5.32 0.32 7.69
C VAL A 136 5.07 1.36 6.60
N LYS A 137 3.98 2.14 6.71
CA LYS A 137 3.66 3.25 5.79
C LYS A 137 4.70 4.37 5.86
N SER A 138 5.17 4.72 7.06
CA SER A 138 6.23 5.74 7.25
C SER A 138 7.57 5.35 6.61
N PHE A 139 7.78 4.09 6.25
CA PHE A 139 8.94 3.63 5.46
C PHE A 139 8.65 3.52 3.94
N GLY A 140 7.48 3.94 3.47
CA GLY A 140 7.11 3.89 2.04
C GLY A 140 6.81 2.49 1.50
N LEU A 141 6.82 1.45 2.33
CA LEU A 141 6.69 0.05 1.90
C LEU A 141 5.33 -0.30 1.25
N LEU A 142 4.31 0.52 1.51
CA LEU A 142 2.97 0.35 0.92
C LEU A 142 2.70 1.30 -0.25
N GLN A 143 3.63 2.23 -0.56
CA GLN A 143 3.41 3.29 -1.55
C GLN A 143 3.04 2.72 -2.91
N SER A 144 3.85 1.82 -3.47
CA SER A 144 3.60 1.27 -4.81
C SER A 144 2.24 0.57 -4.90
N ALA A 145 1.82 -0.14 -3.85
CA ALA A 145 0.52 -0.81 -3.83
C ALA A 145 -0.64 0.20 -3.75
N GLU A 146 -0.50 1.24 -2.93
CA GLU A 146 -1.53 2.28 -2.76
C GLU A 146 -1.66 3.16 -4.00
N LEU A 147 -0.56 3.49 -4.68
CA LEU A 147 -0.58 4.21 -5.97
C LEU A 147 -1.22 3.39 -7.09
N ASN A 148 -0.96 2.07 -7.14
CA ASN A 148 -1.66 1.18 -8.06
C ASN A 148 -3.16 1.10 -7.75
N ALA A 149 -3.53 1.08 -6.47
CA ALA A 149 -4.93 1.13 -6.05
C ALA A 149 -5.60 2.46 -6.44
N PHE A 150 -4.89 3.58 -6.30
CA PHE A 150 -5.33 4.90 -6.76
C PHE A 150 -5.59 4.93 -8.27
N ASP A 151 -4.65 4.43 -9.08
CA ASP A 151 -4.81 4.36 -10.54
C ASP A 151 -6.00 3.51 -10.96
N TRP A 152 -6.15 2.34 -10.34
CA TRP A 152 -7.31 1.48 -10.58
C TRP A 152 -8.62 2.18 -10.21
N SER A 153 -8.62 2.91 -9.10
CA SER A 153 -9.80 3.66 -8.65
C SER A 153 -10.14 4.82 -9.60
N MET A 154 -9.12 5.51 -10.14
CA MET A 154 -9.28 6.52 -11.20
C MET A 154 -9.89 5.94 -12.48
N ARG A 155 -9.46 4.74 -12.90
CA ARG A 155 -10.03 3.99 -14.03
C ARG A 155 -11.46 3.53 -13.78
N LEU A 156 -11.77 3.05 -12.58
CA LEU A 156 -13.14 2.66 -12.25
C LEU A 156 -14.08 3.87 -12.25
N ARG A 157 -13.63 4.99 -11.68
CA ARG A 157 -14.41 6.22 -11.67
C ARG A 157 -14.80 6.66 -13.08
N SER A 158 -13.91 6.52 -14.06
CA SER A 158 -14.22 6.89 -15.45
C SER A 158 -15.26 5.99 -16.10
N LEU A 159 -15.41 4.74 -15.66
CA LEU A 159 -16.47 3.84 -16.11
C LEU A 159 -17.85 4.21 -15.50
N ILE A 160 -17.87 4.68 -14.25
CA ILE A 160 -19.10 4.95 -13.49
C ILE A 160 -19.66 6.34 -13.81
N ARG A 161 -18.79 7.33 -14.00
CA ARG A 161 -19.19 8.71 -14.28
C ARG A 161 -19.02 8.98 -15.79
N PRO A 162 -20.07 8.87 -16.63
CA PRO A 162 -20.01 9.27 -18.05
C PRO A 162 -19.92 10.80 -18.24
N LEU A 163 -19.40 11.52 -17.25
CA LEU A 163 -18.97 12.90 -17.35
C LEU A 163 -17.45 12.91 -17.23
N ASN A 164 -16.81 12.93 -18.38
CA ASN A 164 -15.79 13.93 -18.68
C ASN A 164 -15.69 14.00 -20.20
N LYS A 165 -16.69 14.65 -20.82
CA LYS A 165 -16.58 15.09 -22.21
C LYS A 165 -15.23 15.81 -22.37
N PRO A 166 -14.62 15.75 -23.57
CA PRO A 166 -13.48 16.59 -23.91
C PRO A 166 -13.72 18.02 -23.42
N ASP A 167 -12.71 18.63 -22.81
CA ASP A 167 -12.83 20.01 -22.37
C ASP A 167 -12.99 20.92 -23.59
N SER A 168 -14.19 21.42 -23.82
CA SER A 168 -14.51 22.25 -24.99
C SER A 168 -13.78 23.59 -24.99
N ARG A 169 -13.12 23.97 -23.88
CA ARG A 169 -12.29 25.19 -23.81
C ARG A 169 -10.92 24.99 -24.45
N ILE A 170 -10.50 23.75 -24.71
CA ILE A 170 -9.14 23.41 -25.14
C ILE A 170 -9.18 22.68 -26.49
N LEU A 171 -8.41 23.19 -27.44
CA LEU A 171 -8.08 22.54 -28.70
C LEU A 171 -6.60 22.18 -28.68
N VAL A 172 -6.24 20.99 -29.16
CA VAL A 172 -4.86 20.58 -29.36
C VAL A 172 -4.56 20.44 -30.85
N ILE A 173 -3.53 21.12 -31.31
CA ILE A 173 -2.95 20.99 -32.65
C ILE A 173 -1.68 20.18 -32.52
N THR A 174 -1.69 18.96 -33.05
CA THR A 174 -0.55 18.05 -32.94
C THR A 174 0.37 18.14 -34.14
N VAL A 175 1.65 17.84 -33.91
CA VAL A 175 2.69 17.67 -34.91
C VAL A 175 3.19 16.23 -34.90
N ASP A 176 2.66 15.42 -35.81
CA ASP A 176 3.06 14.02 -36.01
C ASP A 176 4.09 13.87 -37.14
N LYS A 177 4.42 12.62 -37.50
CA LYS A 177 5.38 12.34 -38.58
C LYS A 177 4.89 12.82 -39.94
N HIS A 178 3.59 12.72 -40.23
CA HIS A 178 3.02 13.20 -41.49
C HIS A 178 3.04 14.74 -41.56
N ASP A 179 2.92 15.42 -40.41
CA ASP A 179 3.09 16.86 -40.33
C ASP A 179 4.54 17.28 -40.58
N ILE A 180 5.52 16.50 -40.09
CA ILE A 180 6.94 16.69 -40.43
C ILE A 180 7.18 16.52 -41.93
N ASP A 181 6.74 15.41 -42.51
CA ASP A 181 6.93 15.12 -43.93
C ASP A 181 6.26 16.21 -44.81
N TYR A 182 5.09 16.70 -44.38
CA TYR A 182 4.40 17.80 -45.05
C TYR A 182 5.22 19.09 -45.01
N GLN A 183 5.73 19.51 -43.84
CA GLN A 183 6.57 20.69 -43.72
C GLN A 183 7.83 20.61 -44.60
N ASP A 184 8.45 19.43 -44.70
CA ASP A 184 9.64 19.20 -45.50
C ASP A 184 9.32 19.26 -47.00
N SER A 185 8.21 18.63 -47.42
CA SER A 185 7.74 18.66 -48.82
C SER A 185 7.39 20.07 -49.30
N GLU A 186 6.83 20.89 -48.41
CA GLU A 186 6.49 22.31 -48.64
C GLU A 186 7.70 23.25 -48.47
N LYS A 187 8.90 22.70 -48.25
CA LYS A 187 10.16 23.43 -48.10
C LYS A 187 10.05 24.56 -47.06
N MET A 188 9.49 24.23 -45.89
CA MET A 188 9.24 25.21 -44.83
C MET A 188 10.49 25.56 -44.01
N GLY A 189 11.64 24.93 -44.29
CA GLY A 189 12.93 25.26 -43.67
C GLY A 189 13.06 24.75 -42.23
N ARG A 190 12.41 23.62 -41.92
CA ARG A 190 12.58 22.91 -40.64
C ARG A 190 14.03 22.45 -40.49
N LYS A 191 14.60 22.61 -39.29
CA LYS A 191 15.90 22.02 -38.97
C LYS A 191 15.76 20.50 -38.80
N GLU A 192 16.74 19.74 -39.25
CA GLU A 192 16.77 18.29 -39.05
C GLU A 192 16.73 17.95 -37.54
N GLY A 193 15.96 16.92 -37.16
CA GLY A 193 15.71 16.57 -35.75
C GLY A 193 14.59 17.35 -35.03
N TRP A 194 14.17 18.52 -35.54
CA TRP A 194 13.16 19.39 -34.89
C TRP A 194 11.73 19.12 -35.38
N SER A 195 10.72 19.26 -34.54
CA SER A 195 9.34 18.90 -34.96
C SER A 195 8.62 19.99 -35.75
N LEU A 196 8.92 21.27 -35.52
CA LEU A 196 8.15 22.40 -36.06
C LEU A 196 9.06 23.46 -36.71
N ALA A 197 8.73 23.86 -37.94
CA ALA A 197 9.39 24.97 -38.63
C ALA A 197 8.78 26.32 -38.25
N ASP A 198 9.60 27.36 -38.14
CA ASP A 198 9.14 28.73 -37.87
C ASP A 198 8.12 29.20 -38.90
N LYS A 199 8.32 28.86 -40.18
CA LYS A 199 7.38 29.20 -41.26
C LYS A 199 6.04 28.48 -41.10
N ALA A 200 6.05 27.25 -40.59
CA ALA A 200 4.82 26.50 -40.32
C ALA A 200 4.06 27.13 -39.14
N LEU A 201 4.77 27.49 -38.06
CA LEU A 201 4.20 28.18 -36.91
C LEU A 201 3.65 29.56 -37.29
N ALA A 202 4.39 30.36 -38.07
CA ALA A 202 3.93 31.65 -38.57
C ALA A 202 2.62 31.52 -39.39
N LYS A 203 2.59 30.57 -40.34
CA LYS A 203 1.38 30.27 -41.12
C LYS A 203 0.21 29.85 -40.22
N LEU A 204 0.47 28.99 -39.24
CA LEU A 204 -0.55 28.53 -38.30
C LEU A 204 -1.12 29.71 -37.50
N LEU A 205 -0.28 30.54 -36.88
CA LEU A 205 -0.71 31.69 -36.10
C LEU A 205 -1.52 32.68 -36.93
N LEU A 206 -1.07 32.99 -38.15
CA LEU A 206 -1.81 33.85 -39.08
C LEU A 206 -3.17 33.25 -39.46
N LYS A 207 -3.25 31.93 -39.60
CA LYS A 207 -4.49 31.23 -39.93
C LYS A 207 -5.48 31.17 -38.77
N LEU A 208 -4.99 31.07 -37.54
CA LEU A 208 -5.82 31.05 -36.33
C LEU A 208 -6.28 32.45 -35.90
N LYS A 209 -5.50 33.49 -36.19
CA LYS A 209 -5.76 34.88 -35.77
C LYS A 209 -7.19 35.38 -36.07
N PRO A 210 -7.79 35.18 -37.27
CA PRO A 210 -9.14 35.65 -37.57
C PRO A 210 -10.22 35.00 -36.70
N TYR A 211 -9.96 33.79 -36.18
CA TYR A 211 -10.90 33.06 -35.33
C TYR A 211 -10.82 33.47 -33.85
N GLN A 212 -9.90 34.36 -33.48
CA GLN A 212 -9.79 34.93 -32.12
C GLN A 212 -9.63 33.86 -31.01
N PRO A 213 -8.53 33.07 -31.02
CA PRO A 213 -8.19 32.24 -29.88
C PRO A 213 -7.89 33.09 -28.65
N SER A 214 -8.28 32.59 -27.48
CA SER A 214 -8.06 33.29 -26.21
C SER A 214 -6.60 33.18 -25.78
N VAL A 215 -6.01 31.99 -25.84
CA VAL A 215 -4.59 31.74 -25.53
C VAL A 215 -4.04 30.71 -26.52
N ILE A 216 -2.82 30.91 -26.99
CA ILE A 216 -2.08 29.94 -27.81
C ILE A 216 -0.85 29.50 -27.02
N GLY A 217 -0.78 28.22 -26.68
CA GLY A 217 0.35 27.61 -25.99
C GLY A 217 1.20 26.77 -26.92
N LEU A 218 2.50 27.02 -26.99
CA LEU A 218 3.47 26.18 -27.70
C LEU A 218 4.18 25.27 -26.70
N ASN A 219 3.79 24.00 -26.64
CA ASN A 219 4.49 22.94 -25.91
C ASN A 219 5.44 22.18 -26.84
N ILE A 220 6.37 22.92 -27.45
CA ILE A 220 7.45 22.39 -28.27
C ILE A 220 8.67 23.25 -27.98
N SER A 221 9.75 22.64 -27.49
CA SER A 221 10.99 23.34 -27.22
C SER A 221 11.54 23.99 -28.47
N HIS A 222 12.06 25.20 -28.33
CA HIS A 222 12.59 25.98 -29.44
C HIS A 222 13.69 26.91 -28.91
N PRO A 223 14.93 26.40 -28.76
CA PRO A 223 16.03 27.11 -28.08
C PRO A 223 16.75 28.12 -28.99
N TYR A 224 16.32 28.28 -30.25
CA TYR A 224 16.96 29.17 -31.20
C TYR A 224 16.09 30.38 -31.51
N LYS A 225 16.73 31.46 -31.96
CA LYS A 225 16.01 32.68 -32.33
C LYS A 225 15.01 32.38 -33.44
N PHE A 226 13.76 32.84 -33.26
CA PHE A 226 12.75 32.80 -34.31
C PHE A 226 13.21 33.56 -35.56
N ASN A 227 12.76 33.10 -36.71
CA ASN A 227 12.92 33.85 -37.95
C ASN A 227 12.24 35.24 -37.84
N PRO A 228 12.65 36.24 -38.65
CA PRO A 228 12.12 37.60 -38.53
C PRO A 228 10.61 37.72 -38.74
N GLU A 229 10.01 36.85 -39.57
CA GLU A 229 8.57 36.82 -39.83
C GLU A 229 7.78 36.45 -38.57
N LEU A 230 8.16 35.34 -37.94
CA LEU A 230 7.54 34.83 -36.73
C LEU A 230 7.81 35.77 -35.54
N GLU A 231 9.02 36.32 -35.42
CA GLU A 231 9.35 37.32 -34.40
C GLU A 231 8.39 38.52 -34.48
N ASN A 232 8.09 39.01 -35.69
CA ASN A 232 7.16 40.12 -35.90
C ASN A 232 5.70 39.76 -35.58
N ILE A 233 5.27 38.53 -35.87
CA ILE A 233 3.94 38.03 -35.48
C ILE A 233 3.83 37.97 -33.95
N LEU A 234 4.83 37.42 -33.28
CA LEU A 234 4.83 37.22 -31.83
C LEU A 234 4.92 38.53 -31.04
N LYS A 235 5.65 39.54 -31.54
CA LYS A 235 5.65 40.90 -30.96
C LYS A 235 4.26 41.51 -30.83
N ASN A 236 3.33 41.11 -31.71
CA ASN A 236 1.96 41.60 -31.74
C ASN A 236 0.95 40.58 -31.16
N SER A 237 1.43 39.50 -30.53
CA SER A 237 0.59 38.40 -30.02
C SER A 237 0.69 38.30 -28.50
N GLU A 238 -0.13 39.07 -27.78
CA GLU A 238 -0.19 39.04 -26.31
C GLU A 238 -0.81 37.74 -25.75
N ASN A 239 -1.43 36.92 -26.60
CA ASN A 239 -2.06 35.67 -26.20
C ASN A 239 -1.16 34.44 -26.42
N PHE A 240 0.12 34.61 -26.77
CA PHE A 240 1.05 33.51 -26.99
C PHE A 240 1.84 33.15 -25.72
N VAL A 241 2.02 31.86 -25.45
CA VAL A 241 2.83 31.34 -24.34
C VAL A 241 3.73 30.22 -24.88
N ALA A 242 5.03 30.31 -24.66
CA ALA A 242 5.99 29.25 -24.97
C ALA A 242 6.32 28.41 -23.74
N SER A 243 6.85 27.21 -23.96
CA SER A 243 7.39 26.34 -22.93
C SER A 243 8.93 26.39 -22.86
N CYS A 244 9.46 26.06 -21.68
CA CYS A 244 10.86 25.66 -21.45
C CYS A 244 10.91 24.58 -20.37
N GLU A 245 12.06 23.96 -20.13
CA GLU A 245 12.22 23.02 -19.02
C GLU A 245 13.26 23.57 -18.03
N ILE A 246 12.99 23.43 -16.73
CA ILE A 246 13.95 23.82 -15.68
C ILE A 246 14.93 22.68 -15.42
N GLY A 247 14.52 21.43 -15.66
CA GLY A 247 15.32 20.25 -15.42
C GLY A 247 15.00 19.63 -14.06
N VAL A 248 14.07 18.68 -14.05
CA VAL A 248 13.83 17.80 -12.88
C VAL A 248 14.79 16.60 -12.89
N THR A 249 15.34 16.22 -14.05
CA THR A 249 16.32 15.13 -14.22
C THR A 249 17.74 15.65 -14.40
N GLU A 250 18.74 14.95 -13.85
CA GLU A 250 20.16 15.34 -13.71
C GLU A 250 20.94 15.70 -15.00
N THR A 251 20.31 15.73 -16.17
CA THR A 251 20.99 16.11 -17.42
C THR A 251 20.31 17.31 -18.06
N PRO A 252 20.94 18.51 -18.02
CA PRO A 252 20.55 19.63 -18.87
C PRO A 252 20.70 19.18 -20.33
N LYS A 253 19.60 19.16 -21.07
CA LYS A 253 19.64 18.95 -22.52
C LYS A 253 19.60 20.32 -23.19
N GLU A 254 20.60 20.58 -24.05
CA GLU A 254 20.71 21.79 -24.88
C GLU A 254 19.41 22.12 -25.66
N ASP A 255 18.56 21.10 -25.87
CA ASP A 255 17.26 21.17 -26.54
C ASP A 255 16.08 21.71 -25.69
N THR A 256 16.30 22.20 -24.47
CA THR A 256 15.23 22.56 -23.52
C THR A 256 15.08 24.04 -23.20
N GLN A 257 15.96 24.88 -23.75
CA GLN A 257 15.94 26.32 -23.54
C GLN A 257 14.74 27.00 -24.21
N PRO A 258 14.23 28.12 -23.63
CA PRO A 258 13.15 28.90 -24.21
C PRO A 258 13.59 29.62 -25.49
N PRO A 259 12.63 30.04 -26.33
CA PRO A 259 12.93 30.90 -27.46
C PRO A 259 13.56 32.23 -27.00
N PRO A 260 14.72 32.64 -27.55
CA PRO A 260 15.37 33.89 -27.18
C PRO A 260 14.46 35.10 -27.38
N GLY A 261 14.34 35.94 -26.36
CA GLY A 261 13.59 37.20 -26.40
C GLY A 261 12.12 37.12 -25.98
N ILE A 262 11.62 35.96 -25.56
CA ILE A 262 10.29 35.84 -24.93
C ILE A 262 10.35 36.36 -23.49
N SER A 263 9.40 37.22 -23.11
CA SER A 263 9.28 37.68 -21.72
C SER A 263 8.73 36.58 -20.80
N THR A 264 9.06 36.64 -19.51
CA THR A 264 8.60 35.67 -18.50
C THR A 264 7.08 35.57 -18.37
N LYS A 265 6.31 36.59 -18.78
CA LYS A 265 4.83 36.56 -18.81
C LYS A 265 4.26 35.66 -19.92
N HIS A 266 5.07 35.35 -20.93
CA HIS A 266 4.73 34.53 -22.08
C HIS A 266 5.52 33.21 -22.05
N LEU A 267 6.02 32.82 -20.88
CA LEU A 267 6.87 31.65 -20.70
C LEU A 267 6.47 30.87 -19.45
N GLY A 268 6.27 29.57 -19.60
CA GLY A 268 6.03 28.66 -18.47
C GLY A 268 6.83 27.37 -18.60
N PHE A 269 7.24 26.79 -17.48
CA PHE A 269 8.04 25.56 -17.51
C PHE A 269 7.13 24.33 -17.74
N SER A 270 7.54 23.38 -18.58
CA SER A 270 6.75 22.21 -18.98
C SER A 270 7.13 20.91 -18.25
N ASP A 271 7.98 20.98 -17.22
CA ASP A 271 8.41 19.84 -16.42
C ASP A 271 7.23 19.03 -15.85
N LEU A 272 7.32 17.71 -15.97
CA LEU A 272 6.32 16.75 -15.50
C LEU A 272 6.90 15.95 -14.32
N PRO A 273 6.31 16.01 -13.12
CA PRO A 273 6.77 15.20 -11.98
C PRO A 273 6.43 13.72 -12.23
N LEU A 274 7.47 12.89 -12.33
CA LEU A 274 7.38 11.44 -12.51
C LEU A 274 7.49 10.75 -11.15
N ASP A 275 6.61 9.77 -10.91
CA ASP A 275 6.77 8.81 -9.82
C ASP A 275 7.75 7.69 -10.25
N ASP A 276 8.24 6.87 -9.30
CA ASP A 276 9.21 5.78 -9.56
C ASP A 276 8.78 4.79 -10.67
N ASP A 277 7.47 4.61 -10.86
CA ASP A 277 6.90 3.75 -11.90
C ASP A 277 6.70 4.46 -13.25
N ASN A 278 7.22 5.70 -13.37
CA ASN A 278 7.13 6.60 -14.51
C ASN A 278 5.70 7.05 -14.86
N ILE A 279 4.75 6.95 -13.92
CA ILE A 279 3.38 7.44 -14.11
C ILE A 279 3.27 8.86 -13.57
N ILE A 280 2.69 9.76 -14.37
CA ILE A 280 2.42 11.14 -13.96
C ILE A 280 1.10 11.17 -13.20
N ARG A 281 1.16 11.32 -11.87
CA ARG A 281 0.00 11.50 -10.98
C ARG A 281 -0.10 12.88 -10.37
N ARG A 282 0.95 13.70 -10.56
CA ARG A 282 1.13 15.01 -9.95
C ARG A 282 1.27 16.07 -11.04
N GLN A 283 1.02 17.32 -10.71
CA GLN A 283 1.36 18.46 -11.56
C GLN A 283 2.07 19.53 -10.75
N LEU A 284 3.04 20.19 -11.38
CA LEU A 284 3.71 21.37 -10.84
C LEU A 284 2.90 22.62 -11.19
N LEU A 285 2.74 23.53 -10.23
CA LEU A 285 2.18 24.86 -10.44
C LEU A 285 3.27 25.93 -10.42
N LEU A 286 4.19 25.82 -9.46
CA LEU A 286 5.25 26.79 -9.24
C LEU A 286 6.57 26.09 -8.93
N MET A 287 7.69 26.65 -9.36
CA MET A 287 9.03 26.18 -9.00
C MET A 287 10.00 27.37 -8.98
N ALA A 288 11.16 27.23 -8.33
CA ALA A 288 12.20 28.23 -8.48
C ALA A 288 12.66 28.27 -9.95
N ALA A 289 12.87 29.47 -10.48
CA ALA A 289 13.39 29.63 -11.84
C ALA A 289 14.77 28.99 -11.97
N GLY A 290 15.01 28.28 -13.07
CA GLY A 290 16.29 27.68 -13.40
C GLY A 290 17.19 28.61 -14.20
N GLU A 291 18.45 28.20 -14.39
CA GLU A 291 19.40 28.93 -15.25
C GLU A 291 18.93 28.92 -16.72
N ASP A 292 18.47 27.76 -17.20
CA ASP A 292 17.99 27.60 -18.59
C ASP A 292 16.55 28.09 -18.80
N CYS A 293 15.73 28.18 -17.74
CA CYS A 293 14.32 28.52 -17.83
C CYS A 293 13.95 29.52 -16.72
N ASN A 294 14.00 30.81 -17.08
CA ASN A 294 13.79 31.93 -16.17
C ASN A 294 12.31 32.22 -15.90
N THR A 295 11.53 31.20 -15.55
CA THR A 295 10.13 31.35 -15.13
C THR A 295 9.89 30.51 -13.88
N SER A 296 9.00 30.99 -13.03
CA SER A 296 8.60 30.29 -11.79
C SER A 296 7.21 29.67 -11.89
N GLN A 297 6.53 29.82 -13.04
CA GLN A 297 5.19 29.28 -13.26
C GLN A 297 5.24 28.14 -14.26
N ALA A 298 4.47 27.08 -13.97
CA ALA A 298 4.29 25.99 -14.91
C ALA A 298 3.56 26.50 -16.17
N PHE A 299 3.84 25.89 -17.31
CA PHE A 299 3.19 26.14 -18.59
C PHE A 299 1.67 26.05 -18.49
N SER A 300 1.16 25.02 -17.81
CA SER A 300 -0.26 24.81 -17.55
C SER A 300 -0.88 25.97 -16.75
N LEU A 301 -0.19 26.43 -15.70
CA LEU A 301 -0.64 27.54 -14.86
C LEU A 301 -0.61 28.87 -15.62
N GLN A 302 0.44 29.15 -16.38
CA GLN A 302 0.59 30.39 -17.14
C GLN A 302 -0.53 30.52 -18.19
N ILE A 303 -0.86 29.43 -18.88
CA ILE A 303 -1.95 29.39 -19.85
C ILE A 303 -3.31 29.56 -19.17
N ALA A 304 -3.56 28.81 -18.10
CA ALA A 304 -4.81 28.90 -17.36
C ALA A 304 -5.02 30.32 -16.81
N HIS A 305 -3.99 30.93 -16.25
CA HIS A 305 -4.04 32.31 -15.76
C HIS A 305 -4.36 33.31 -16.88
N ASN A 306 -3.67 33.24 -18.02
CA ASN A 306 -3.94 34.13 -19.15
C ASN A 306 -5.39 33.98 -19.66
N TYR A 307 -5.92 32.75 -19.70
CA TYR A 307 -7.31 32.49 -20.08
C TYR A 307 -8.30 33.06 -19.06
N LEU A 308 -8.09 32.80 -17.77
CA LEU A 308 -8.96 33.25 -16.68
C LEU A 308 -8.97 34.78 -16.55
N ALA A 309 -7.83 35.43 -16.77
CA ALA A 309 -7.72 36.89 -16.81
C ALA A 309 -8.58 37.47 -17.94
N GLN A 310 -8.55 36.89 -19.14
CA GLN A 310 -9.37 37.35 -20.26
C GLN A 310 -10.87 37.08 -20.06
N GLN A 311 -11.25 35.91 -19.54
CA GLN A 311 -12.66 35.52 -19.44
C GLN A 311 -13.39 36.11 -18.24
N ARG A 312 -12.70 36.28 -17.11
CA ARG A 312 -13.32 36.63 -15.82
C ARG A 312 -12.54 37.67 -15.02
N ASN A 313 -11.47 38.24 -15.56
CA ASN A 313 -10.58 39.18 -14.87
C ASN A 313 -10.07 38.61 -13.53
N VAL A 314 -9.80 37.30 -13.50
CA VAL A 314 -9.28 36.62 -12.30
C VAL A 314 -7.82 37.05 -12.10
N PRO A 315 -7.44 37.50 -10.89
CA PRO A 315 -6.07 37.89 -10.61
C PRO A 315 -5.11 36.68 -10.61
N PRO A 316 -3.80 36.93 -10.77
CA PRO A 316 -2.77 35.89 -10.69
C PRO A 316 -2.82 35.12 -9.37
N ILE A 317 -2.25 33.91 -9.37
CA ILE A 317 -2.07 33.11 -8.16
C ILE A 317 -1.32 33.93 -7.10
N LYS A 318 -1.87 34.00 -5.89
CA LYS A 318 -1.28 34.75 -4.78
C LYS A 318 -0.77 33.83 -3.68
N LYS A 319 0.27 34.29 -2.97
CA LYS A 319 0.77 33.64 -1.75
C LYS A 319 -0.02 34.14 -0.54
N LEU A 320 -0.56 33.23 0.25
CA LEU A 320 -1.17 33.56 1.54
C LEU A 320 -0.10 33.64 2.65
N PRO A 321 -0.38 34.30 3.79
CA PRO A 321 0.58 34.42 4.90
C PRO A 321 1.08 33.09 5.46
N ASP A 322 0.25 32.05 5.41
CA ASP A 322 0.57 30.69 5.84
C ASP A 322 1.37 29.88 4.78
N GLY A 323 1.70 30.49 3.64
CA GLY A 323 2.45 29.85 2.56
C GLY A 323 1.59 29.11 1.53
N ARG A 324 0.29 28.93 1.78
CA ARG A 324 -0.64 28.35 0.79
C ARG A 324 -0.83 29.29 -0.40
N ARG A 325 -1.39 28.75 -1.48
CA ARG A 325 -1.68 29.51 -2.70
C ARG A 325 -3.17 29.69 -2.86
N GLU A 326 -3.56 30.82 -3.43
CA GLU A 326 -4.95 31.07 -3.78
C GLU A 326 -5.06 31.51 -5.24
N LEU A 327 -6.03 30.96 -5.96
CA LEU A 327 -6.36 31.33 -7.33
C LEU A 327 -7.88 31.41 -7.47
N GLY A 328 -8.39 32.53 -7.98
CA GLY A 328 -9.83 32.70 -8.22
C GLY A 328 -10.71 32.56 -6.97
N GLY A 329 -10.19 32.85 -5.77
CA GLY A 329 -10.90 32.66 -4.50
C GLY A 329 -10.81 31.25 -3.90
N HIS A 330 -10.12 30.32 -4.57
CA HIS A 330 -9.91 28.95 -4.08
C HIS A 330 -8.52 28.79 -3.47
N ILE A 331 -8.47 28.20 -2.28
CA ILE A 331 -7.22 27.81 -1.64
C ILE A 331 -6.76 26.51 -2.30
N ILE A 332 -5.51 26.52 -2.76
CA ILE A 332 -4.80 25.36 -3.26
C ILE A 332 -3.87 24.92 -2.15
N GLU A 333 -3.93 23.64 -1.79
CA GLU A 333 -3.02 23.04 -0.80
C GLU A 333 -1.84 22.42 -1.53
N LYS A 334 -0.64 22.54 -0.93
CA LYS A 334 0.55 21.94 -1.50
C LYS A 334 0.51 20.44 -1.20
N LEU A 335 0.87 19.62 -2.17
CA LEU A 335 1.17 18.21 -1.95
C LEU A 335 2.37 18.08 -0.99
N GLU A 336 2.12 17.46 0.16
CA GLU A 336 3.13 17.12 1.15
C GLU A 336 3.68 15.71 0.88
N TYR A 337 4.87 15.42 1.43
CA TYR A 337 5.59 14.16 1.17
C TYR A 337 4.82 12.89 1.53
N ASN A 338 3.90 12.98 2.49
CA ASN A 338 3.08 11.92 3.06
C ASN A 338 1.61 11.94 2.57
N THR A 339 1.29 12.71 1.53
CA THR A 339 -0.10 12.91 1.06
C THR A 339 -0.70 11.59 0.57
N GLY A 340 -1.77 11.12 1.21
CA GLY A 340 -2.43 9.86 0.83
C GLY A 340 -1.47 8.67 0.92
N GLY A 341 -1.29 7.95 -0.18
CA GLY A 341 -0.37 6.81 -0.27
C GLY A 341 1.11 7.15 -0.43
N TYR A 342 1.46 8.44 -0.57
CA TYR A 342 2.83 8.87 -0.83
C TYR A 342 3.74 8.83 0.41
N ASN A 343 5.02 8.62 0.15
CA ASN A 343 6.17 8.82 1.03
C ASN A 343 7.33 9.31 0.15
N LEU A 344 7.27 10.57 -0.25
CA LEU A 344 8.18 11.18 -1.22
C LEU A 344 9.46 11.70 -0.56
N ASP A 345 10.56 11.61 -1.29
CA ASP A 345 11.81 12.25 -0.88
C ASP A 345 11.76 13.78 -1.08
N THR A 346 12.72 14.51 -0.50
CA THR A 346 12.79 15.98 -0.61
C THR A 346 12.93 16.46 -2.05
N ASP A 347 13.62 15.70 -2.89
CA ASP A 347 13.85 16.06 -4.30
C ASP A 347 12.61 15.83 -5.17
N GLU A 348 11.71 14.95 -4.74
CA GLU A 348 10.44 14.68 -5.41
C GLU A 348 9.33 15.68 -5.03
N THR A 349 9.49 16.39 -3.91
CA THR A 349 8.55 17.42 -3.42
C THR A 349 8.96 18.85 -3.80
N ARG A 350 9.91 18.99 -4.73
CA ARG A 350 10.36 20.27 -5.28
C ARG A 350 9.19 21.07 -5.88
N GLY A 351 9.24 22.39 -5.70
CA GLY A 351 8.20 23.30 -6.18
C GLY A 351 6.89 23.22 -5.40
N TYR A 352 5.81 23.66 -6.04
CA TYR A 352 4.45 23.65 -5.53
C TYR A 352 3.63 22.68 -6.38
N GLN A 353 3.40 21.49 -5.86
CA GLN A 353 2.74 20.40 -6.57
C GLN A 353 1.33 20.17 -6.03
N ILE A 354 0.46 19.62 -6.88
CA ILE A 354 -0.85 19.09 -6.51
C ILE A 354 -1.09 17.76 -7.22
N LEU A 355 -2.04 16.95 -6.71
CA LEU A 355 -2.50 15.75 -7.41
C LEU A 355 -3.20 16.14 -8.73
N LEU A 356 -2.94 15.35 -9.77
CA LEU A 356 -3.52 15.53 -11.10
C LEU A 356 -4.80 14.71 -11.25
N ASN A 357 -5.89 15.41 -11.51
CA ASN A 357 -7.22 14.88 -11.69
C ASN A 357 -7.53 14.73 -13.18
N TYR A 358 -7.11 13.61 -13.78
CA TYR A 358 -7.32 13.39 -15.21
C TYR A 358 -8.79 13.27 -15.59
N ARG A 359 -9.12 13.86 -16.74
CA ARG A 359 -10.34 13.52 -17.48
C ARG A 359 -10.13 12.21 -18.25
N TYR A 360 -11.20 11.46 -18.44
CA TYR A 360 -11.13 10.23 -19.23
C TYR A 360 -10.98 10.50 -20.73
N SER A 361 -11.71 11.49 -21.25
CA SER A 361 -11.58 11.89 -22.65
C SER A 361 -10.50 12.94 -22.83
N ASP A 362 -9.67 12.72 -23.83
CA ASP A 362 -8.72 13.72 -24.33
C ASP A 362 -9.48 14.92 -24.91
N PRO A 363 -8.84 16.11 -24.98
CA PRO A 363 -9.39 17.26 -25.69
C PRO A 363 -9.59 16.98 -27.17
N GLU A 364 -10.24 17.90 -27.88
CA GLU A 364 -10.32 17.82 -29.33
C GLU A 364 -8.93 18.01 -29.96
N ILE A 365 -8.58 17.12 -30.89
CA ILE A 365 -7.25 17.06 -31.53
C ILE A 365 -7.40 17.22 -33.04
N ILE A 366 -6.58 18.10 -33.62
CA ILE A 366 -6.43 18.26 -35.08
C ILE A 366 -4.95 18.26 -35.46
N ARG A 367 -4.60 17.80 -36.66
CA ARG A 367 -3.21 17.80 -37.14
C ARG A 367 -2.81 19.15 -37.69
N LEU A 368 -1.54 19.52 -37.53
CA LEU A 368 -0.97 20.74 -38.08
C LEU A 368 -1.24 20.85 -39.59
N LYS A 369 -0.98 19.78 -40.34
CA LYS A 369 -1.18 19.72 -41.80
C LYS A 369 -2.62 20.01 -42.18
N ASP A 370 -3.60 19.46 -41.46
CA ASP A 370 -5.02 19.63 -41.76
C ASP A 370 -5.48 21.08 -41.55
N VAL A 371 -4.81 21.80 -40.65
CA VAL A 371 -5.01 23.25 -40.49
C VAL A 371 -4.31 23.99 -41.62
N LEU A 372 -3.04 23.71 -41.90
CA LEU A 372 -2.27 24.46 -42.90
C LEU A 372 -2.78 24.28 -44.33
N ASN A 373 -3.23 23.08 -44.72
CA ASN A 373 -3.75 22.77 -46.05
C ASN A 373 -5.23 23.18 -46.25
N GLY A 374 -5.93 23.59 -45.18
CA GLY A 374 -7.33 24.01 -45.22
C GLY A 374 -8.39 22.93 -45.09
N SER A 375 -8.00 21.67 -44.85
CA SER A 375 -8.95 20.57 -44.65
C SER A 375 -9.82 20.74 -43.40
N SER A 376 -9.36 21.51 -42.41
CA SER A 376 -10.10 21.80 -41.17
C SER A 376 -10.83 23.14 -41.15
N ASP A 377 -10.78 23.95 -42.23
CA ASP A 377 -11.24 25.36 -42.21
C ASP A 377 -12.72 25.51 -41.82
N SER A 378 -13.57 24.58 -42.26
CA SER A 378 -15.00 24.56 -41.92
C SER A 378 -15.28 24.39 -40.42
N LYS A 379 -14.35 23.78 -39.67
CA LYS A 379 -14.49 23.51 -38.23
C LYS A 379 -13.79 24.57 -37.37
N LEU A 380 -12.74 25.24 -37.87
CA LEU A 380 -11.91 26.17 -37.08
C LEU A 380 -12.72 27.25 -36.34
N SER A 381 -13.79 27.78 -36.95
CA SER A 381 -14.66 28.76 -36.30
C SER A 381 -15.25 28.27 -34.97
N GLY A 382 -15.67 27.00 -34.92
CA GLY A 382 -16.19 26.39 -33.70
C GLY A 382 -15.10 25.92 -32.73
N LEU A 383 -13.90 25.63 -33.25
CA LEU A 383 -12.81 25.01 -32.48
C LEU A 383 -11.81 25.99 -31.88
N VAL A 384 -11.72 27.20 -32.41
CA VAL A 384 -10.66 28.16 -32.03
C VAL A 384 -11.22 29.35 -31.24
N LYS A 385 -12.43 29.80 -31.56
CA LYS A 385 -13.00 31.03 -30.98
C LYS A 385 -13.13 30.96 -29.46
N ASN A 386 -12.51 31.92 -28.77
CA ASN A 386 -12.51 32.04 -27.30
C ASN A 386 -12.00 30.78 -26.57
N ARG A 387 -11.17 29.97 -27.24
CA ARG A 387 -10.60 28.74 -26.71
C ARG A 387 -9.09 28.86 -26.55
N ILE A 388 -8.54 27.96 -25.75
CA ILE A 388 -7.11 27.71 -25.61
C ILE A 388 -6.71 26.79 -26.76
N VAL A 389 -5.66 27.16 -27.49
CA VAL A 389 -5.07 26.33 -28.54
C VAL A 389 -3.69 25.90 -28.11
N LEU A 390 -3.49 24.62 -27.83
CA LEU A 390 -2.20 24.04 -27.51
C LEU A 390 -1.57 23.45 -28.75
N ILE A 391 -0.28 23.67 -28.96
CA ILE A 391 0.49 23.15 -30.09
C ILE A 391 1.58 22.25 -29.50
N GLY A 392 1.64 20.98 -29.93
CA GLY A 392 2.58 20.03 -29.35
C GLY A 392 2.90 18.84 -30.24
N ILE A 393 3.90 18.07 -29.86
CA ILE A 393 4.35 16.88 -30.60
C ILE A 393 3.37 15.72 -30.32
N ASN A 394 3.09 14.92 -31.35
CA ASN A 394 2.41 13.63 -31.18
C ASN A 394 3.13 12.59 -32.05
N GLN A 395 4.25 12.08 -31.55
CA GLN A 395 5.06 11.09 -32.24
C GLN A 395 5.32 9.90 -31.32
N PRO A 396 5.30 8.66 -31.84
CA PRO A 396 5.69 7.49 -31.05
C PRO A 396 7.07 7.67 -30.44
N GLN A 397 7.24 7.29 -29.17
CA GLN A 397 8.49 7.32 -28.40
C GLN A 397 9.12 8.71 -28.18
N ARG A 398 8.49 9.80 -28.65
CA ARG A 398 8.95 11.17 -28.44
C ARG A 398 7.88 11.95 -27.68
N ASP A 399 8.23 12.39 -26.47
CA ASP A 399 7.32 13.11 -25.57
C ASP A 399 6.04 12.30 -25.25
N GLN A 400 6.19 11.00 -25.04
CA GLN A 400 5.11 10.09 -24.62
C GLN A 400 5.26 9.76 -23.15
N HIS A 401 4.15 9.84 -22.42
CA HIS A 401 4.15 9.71 -20.96
C HIS A 401 3.08 8.73 -20.50
N ARG A 402 3.39 7.98 -19.43
CA ARG A 402 2.41 7.11 -18.78
C ARG A 402 1.54 7.94 -17.84
N THR A 403 0.25 7.69 -17.91
CA THR A 403 -0.76 8.32 -17.05
C THR A 403 -1.44 7.25 -16.22
N VAL A 404 -2.34 7.66 -15.32
CA VAL A 404 -3.16 6.72 -14.53
C VAL A 404 -3.97 5.75 -15.40
N PHE A 405 -4.13 6.01 -16.70
CA PHE A 405 -4.84 5.14 -17.66
C PHE A 405 -3.94 4.18 -18.44
N PHE A 406 -2.63 4.16 -18.18
CA PHE A 406 -1.70 3.25 -18.85
C PHE A 406 -2.06 1.78 -18.56
N ASP A 407 -2.19 0.97 -19.61
CA ASP A 407 -2.64 -0.43 -19.56
C ASP A 407 -1.51 -1.44 -19.84
N GLY A 408 -0.25 -0.97 -19.92
CA GLY A 408 0.90 -1.78 -20.29
C GLY A 408 1.24 -1.74 -21.78
N ASN A 409 0.37 -1.19 -22.63
CA ASN A 409 0.63 -1.02 -24.06
C ASN A 409 1.21 0.37 -24.34
N PRO A 410 2.37 0.50 -25.02
CA PRO A 410 2.94 1.81 -25.38
C PRO A 410 1.98 2.73 -26.16
N SER A 411 0.97 2.18 -26.84
CA SER A 411 -0.06 2.99 -27.52
C SER A 411 -1.06 3.68 -26.58
N SER A 412 -1.12 3.31 -25.29
CA SER A 412 -1.93 3.99 -24.29
C SER A 412 -1.19 5.14 -23.59
N GLU A 413 0.12 5.32 -23.88
CA GLU A 413 0.87 6.51 -23.49
C GLU A 413 0.27 7.76 -24.14
N LYS A 414 0.40 8.89 -23.46
CA LYS A 414 -0.16 10.17 -23.89
C LYS A 414 0.94 11.16 -24.25
N PRO A 415 0.79 11.93 -25.35
CA PRO A 415 1.71 13.01 -25.64
C PRO A 415 1.75 14.04 -24.52
N GLY A 416 2.91 14.65 -24.26
CA GLY A 416 3.08 15.64 -23.19
C GLY A 416 2.10 16.81 -23.30
N VAL A 417 1.79 17.27 -24.51
CA VAL A 417 0.77 18.31 -24.75
C VAL A 417 -0.64 17.91 -24.30
N ILE A 418 -0.98 16.62 -24.38
CA ILE A 418 -2.25 16.09 -23.88
C ILE A 418 -2.24 16.08 -22.36
N VAL A 419 -1.14 15.70 -21.72
CA VAL A 419 -1.01 15.76 -20.25
C VAL A 419 -1.17 17.21 -19.76
N HIS A 420 -0.49 18.18 -20.39
CA HIS A 420 -0.63 19.61 -20.09
C HIS A 420 -2.07 20.12 -20.30
N SER A 421 -2.81 19.58 -21.28
CA SER A 421 -4.22 19.92 -21.47
C SER A 421 -5.10 19.52 -20.28
N HIS A 422 -4.84 18.34 -19.67
CA HIS A 422 -5.55 17.90 -18.47
C HIS A 422 -5.19 18.76 -17.25
N MET A 423 -3.91 19.14 -17.12
CA MET A 423 -3.44 20.07 -16.08
C MET A 423 -4.14 21.44 -16.16
N ILE A 424 -4.21 22.03 -17.36
CA ILE A 424 -4.93 23.28 -17.61
C ILE A 424 -6.42 23.09 -17.28
N SER A 425 -7.03 22.01 -17.78
CA SER A 425 -8.44 21.71 -17.55
C SER A 425 -8.80 21.67 -16.07
N GLN A 426 -7.96 21.04 -15.23
CA GLN A 426 -8.15 20.99 -13.78
C GLN A 426 -8.14 22.39 -13.14
N ILE A 427 -7.22 23.27 -13.54
CA ILE A 427 -7.15 24.65 -13.01
C ILE A 427 -8.40 25.43 -13.41
N LEU A 428 -8.85 25.29 -14.67
CA LEU A 428 -10.06 25.96 -15.14
C LEU A 428 -11.32 25.43 -14.46
N ASP A 429 -11.40 24.12 -14.23
CA ASP A 429 -12.50 23.47 -13.51
C ASP A 429 -12.61 23.96 -12.06
N LEU A 430 -11.47 24.12 -11.38
CA LEU A 430 -11.42 24.69 -10.05
C LEU A 430 -12.04 26.08 -10.01
N VAL A 431 -11.59 26.98 -10.89
CA VAL A 431 -11.96 28.40 -10.84
C VAL A 431 -13.32 28.72 -11.49
N LEU A 432 -13.64 28.08 -12.61
CA LEU A 432 -14.85 28.40 -13.39
C LEU A 432 -16.05 27.52 -13.02
N GLU A 433 -15.81 26.29 -12.59
CA GLU A 433 -16.86 25.31 -12.30
C GLU A 433 -16.97 24.98 -10.81
N ASN A 434 -16.12 25.56 -9.95
CA ASN A 434 -16.03 25.26 -8.52
C ASN A 434 -15.82 23.76 -8.24
N LYS A 435 -15.14 23.05 -9.14
CA LYS A 435 -14.83 21.62 -8.92
C LYS A 435 -13.68 21.50 -7.91
N PRO A 436 -13.84 20.69 -6.85
CA PRO A 436 -12.78 20.53 -5.87
C PRO A 436 -11.56 19.82 -6.49
N LEU A 437 -10.39 20.12 -5.94
CA LEU A 437 -9.18 19.35 -6.19
C LEU A 437 -9.29 17.97 -5.54
N LEU A 438 -8.46 17.03 -5.98
CA LEU A 438 -8.29 15.77 -5.26
C LEU A 438 -7.80 16.06 -3.84
N TRP A 439 -8.46 15.47 -2.86
CA TRP A 439 -8.13 15.60 -1.44
C TRP A 439 -7.85 14.24 -0.83
N CYS A 440 -7.03 14.23 0.22
CA CYS A 440 -6.73 13.05 1.02
C CYS A 440 -7.17 13.28 2.47
N PHE A 441 -7.29 12.20 3.24
CA PHE A 441 -7.44 12.36 4.67
C PHE A 441 -6.15 12.94 5.29
N PRO A 442 -6.26 13.80 6.31
CA PRO A 442 -5.13 14.11 7.17
C PRO A 442 -4.70 12.82 7.90
N GLU A 443 -3.43 12.74 8.32
CA GLU A 443 -2.84 11.51 8.88
C GLU A 443 -3.66 10.91 10.04
N TRP A 444 -4.21 11.73 10.94
CA TRP A 444 -5.00 11.25 12.06
C TRP A 444 -6.30 10.58 11.61
N LEU A 445 -6.91 11.05 10.52
CA LEU A 445 -8.15 10.48 10.00
C LEU A 445 -7.87 9.21 9.20
N GLU A 446 -6.72 9.12 8.53
CA GLU A 446 -6.24 7.85 7.97
C GLU A 446 -6.01 6.80 9.06
N PHE A 447 -5.39 7.19 10.18
CA PHE A 447 -5.20 6.30 11.32
C PHE A 447 -6.54 5.78 11.84
N VAL A 448 -7.52 6.68 12.07
CA VAL A 448 -8.87 6.30 12.50
C VAL A 448 -9.54 5.38 11.47
N TRP A 449 -9.37 5.64 10.18
CA TRP A 449 -9.92 4.81 9.12
C TRP A 449 -9.34 3.39 9.13
N ILE A 450 -8.03 3.26 9.23
CA ILE A 450 -7.35 1.96 9.33
C ILE A 450 -7.78 1.24 10.62
N GLU A 451 -7.88 1.95 11.73
CA GLU A 451 -8.34 1.43 13.02
C GLU A 451 -9.77 0.86 12.94
N VAL A 452 -10.68 1.54 12.24
CA VAL A 452 -12.05 1.03 12.02
C VAL A 452 -12.01 -0.31 11.29
N TRP A 453 -11.23 -0.44 10.22
CA TRP A 453 -11.14 -1.69 9.46
C TRP A 453 -10.43 -2.80 10.23
N SER A 454 -9.45 -2.44 11.05
CA SER A 454 -8.79 -3.31 12.03
C SER A 454 -9.81 -3.92 13.00
N VAL A 455 -10.62 -3.08 13.66
CA VAL A 455 -11.70 -3.50 14.59
C VAL A 455 -12.75 -4.35 13.88
N VAL A 456 -13.16 -3.99 12.66
CA VAL A 456 -14.12 -4.78 11.86
C VAL A 456 -13.61 -6.19 11.60
N GLY A 457 -12.31 -6.35 11.29
CA GLY A 457 -11.66 -7.65 11.12
C GLY A 457 -11.73 -8.52 12.39
N ILE A 458 -11.45 -7.93 13.56
CA ILE A 458 -11.51 -8.64 14.85
C ILE A 458 -12.96 -9.05 15.18
N LEU A 459 -13.91 -8.11 15.05
CA LEU A 459 -15.33 -8.36 15.37
C LEU A 459 -15.94 -9.46 14.50
N LEU A 460 -15.49 -9.60 13.25
CA LEU A 460 -15.92 -10.66 12.35
C LEU A 460 -15.56 -12.06 12.90
N VAL A 461 -14.37 -12.21 13.47
CA VAL A 461 -13.88 -13.48 14.03
C VAL A 461 -14.57 -13.80 15.35
N ILE A 462 -14.59 -12.85 16.29
CA ILE A 462 -15.16 -13.03 17.63
C ILE A 462 -16.64 -13.44 17.55
N LYS A 463 -17.41 -12.83 16.65
CA LYS A 463 -18.86 -13.10 16.61
C LYS A 463 -19.24 -14.46 16.02
N ARG A 464 -18.41 -15.13 15.19
CA ARG A 464 -18.86 -16.30 14.38
C ARG A 464 -17.76 -17.30 13.96
N TYR A 465 -16.79 -17.60 14.82
CA TYR A 465 -15.70 -18.57 14.56
C TYR A 465 -16.14 -19.97 14.01
N SER A 466 -17.39 -20.40 14.19
CA SER A 466 -17.84 -21.80 13.94
C SER A 466 -18.82 -22.03 12.76
N SER A 467 -19.10 -21.06 11.88
CA SER A 467 -20.14 -21.23 10.83
C SER A 467 -19.59 -21.06 9.41
N VAL A 468 -20.08 -21.87 8.45
CA VAL A 468 -19.86 -21.71 6.99
C VAL A 468 -20.13 -20.28 6.51
N ASN A 469 -21.01 -19.56 7.23
CA ASN A 469 -21.29 -18.13 7.03
C ASN A 469 -20.09 -17.19 7.24
N PHE A 470 -19.04 -17.59 7.95
CA PHE A 470 -17.85 -16.77 8.20
C PHE A 470 -17.12 -16.42 6.90
N ARG A 471 -16.85 -17.43 6.06
CA ARG A 471 -16.14 -17.24 4.77
C ARG A 471 -16.89 -16.28 3.86
N TYR A 472 -18.21 -16.46 3.74
CA TYR A 472 -19.07 -15.56 2.97
C TYR A 472 -19.02 -14.13 3.49
N LYS A 473 -19.15 -13.93 4.82
CA LYS A 473 -19.09 -12.58 5.42
C LYS A 473 -17.73 -11.91 5.24
N PHE A 474 -16.63 -12.67 5.36
CA PHE A 474 -15.29 -12.14 5.12
C PHE A 474 -15.16 -11.60 3.70
N VAL A 475 -15.57 -12.39 2.69
CA VAL A 475 -15.54 -11.98 1.29
C VAL A 475 -16.42 -10.76 1.05
N VAL A 476 -17.63 -10.74 1.61
CA VAL A 476 -18.56 -9.59 1.46
C VAL A 476 -17.99 -8.31 2.08
N ILE A 477 -17.46 -8.36 3.31
CA ILE A 477 -16.90 -7.17 3.96
C ILE A 477 -15.64 -6.68 3.25
N PHE A 478 -14.77 -7.61 2.84
CA PHE A 478 -13.58 -7.27 2.06
C PHE A 478 -13.94 -6.63 0.71
N PHE A 479 -14.96 -7.16 0.03
CA PHE A 479 -15.49 -6.57 -1.19
C PHE A 479 -16.10 -5.18 -0.93
N ILE A 480 -16.84 -4.99 0.17
CA ILE A 480 -17.35 -3.67 0.57
C ILE A 480 -16.19 -2.68 0.73
N LEU A 481 -15.13 -3.04 1.46
CA LEU A 481 -13.94 -2.18 1.58
C LEU A 481 -13.34 -1.83 0.20
N GLY A 482 -13.20 -2.85 -0.65
CA GLY A 482 -12.66 -2.73 -2.01
C GLY A 482 -13.51 -1.87 -2.95
N CYS A 483 -14.82 -1.74 -2.70
CA CYS A 483 -15.70 -0.84 -3.46
C CYS A 483 -15.86 0.54 -2.79
N PHE A 484 -15.86 0.58 -1.45
CA PHE A 484 -16.17 1.78 -0.69
C PHE A 484 -15.02 2.78 -0.75
N SER A 485 -13.77 2.33 -0.66
CA SER A 485 -12.61 3.24 -0.73
C SER A 485 -12.50 3.93 -2.11
N PRO A 486 -12.60 3.23 -3.25
CA PRO A 486 -12.65 3.89 -4.57
C PRO A 486 -13.86 4.81 -4.76
N ALA A 487 -14.99 4.53 -4.09
CA ALA A 487 -16.19 5.36 -4.23
C ALA A 487 -15.98 6.80 -3.70
N PHE A 488 -15.03 7.03 -2.79
CA PHE A 488 -14.67 8.38 -2.35
C PHE A 488 -14.14 9.25 -3.50
N LEU A 489 -13.52 8.66 -4.53
CA LEU A 489 -13.04 9.43 -5.69
C LEU A 489 -14.19 10.02 -6.52
N LEU A 490 -15.43 9.55 -6.36
CA LEU A 490 -16.61 10.21 -6.94
C LEU A 490 -16.83 11.60 -6.34
N PHE A 491 -16.27 11.86 -5.16
CA PHE A 491 -16.23 13.14 -4.47
C PHE A 491 -14.82 13.73 -4.40
N GLU A 492 -13.94 13.32 -5.32
CA GLU A 492 -12.53 13.72 -5.39
C GLU A 492 -11.68 13.31 -4.17
N GLY A 493 -12.16 12.39 -3.34
CA GLY A 493 -11.44 11.90 -2.16
C GLY A 493 -10.63 10.64 -2.45
N TRP A 494 -9.34 10.68 -2.20
CA TRP A 494 -8.48 9.49 -2.16
C TRP A 494 -8.28 9.07 -0.70
N VAL A 495 -8.81 7.90 -0.35
CA VAL A 495 -8.72 7.32 1.00
C VAL A 495 -7.94 6.00 0.96
N PRO A 496 -7.22 5.66 2.05
CA PRO A 496 -6.32 4.51 2.05
C PRO A 496 -7.06 3.18 1.91
N LEU A 497 -6.76 2.43 0.84
CA LEU A 497 -7.36 1.11 0.57
C LEU A 497 -6.45 -0.03 1.06
N ILE A 498 -5.17 -0.03 0.67
CA ILE A 498 -4.24 -1.12 0.94
C ILE A 498 -3.96 -1.30 2.43
N PRO A 499 -3.56 -0.26 3.22
CA PRO A 499 -3.32 -0.47 4.64
C PRO A 499 -4.61 -0.86 5.38
N SER A 500 -5.78 -0.38 4.95
CA SER A 500 -7.09 -0.77 5.50
C SER A 500 -7.41 -2.24 5.23
N ALA A 501 -7.10 -2.73 4.02
CA ALA A 501 -7.29 -4.13 3.65
C ALA A 501 -6.35 -5.04 4.44
N ILE A 502 -5.09 -4.64 4.60
CA ILE A 502 -4.11 -5.38 5.42
C ILE A 502 -4.55 -5.38 6.88
N ALA A 503 -4.99 -4.24 7.44
CA ALA A 503 -5.46 -4.14 8.81
C ALA A 503 -6.65 -5.08 9.07
N PHE A 504 -7.61 -5.13 8.15
CA PHE A 504 -8.74 -6.06 8.23
C PHE A 504 -8.29 -7.54 8.23
N VAL A 505 -7.43 -7.92 7.28
CA VAL A 505 -6.96 -9.31 7.11
C VAL A 505 -6.08 -9.74 8.28
N VAL A 506 -5.08 -8.94 8.65
CA VAL A 506 -4.12 -9.25 9.71
C VAL A 506 -4.81 -9.30 11.06
N SER A 507 -5.69 -8.34 11.38
CA SER A 507 -6.39 -8.36 12.66
C SER A 507 -7.36 -9.54 12.79
N ALA A 508 -8.03 -9.92 11.71
CA ALA A 508 -8.81 -11.15 11.67
C ALA A 508 -7.91 -12.39 11.88
N GLY A 509 -6.77 -12.48 11.18
CA GLY A 509 -5.83 -13.59 11.28
C GLY A 509 -5.20 -13.75 12.67
N VAL A 510 -4.70 -12.66 13.26
CA VAL A 510 -4.12 -12.63 14.61
C VAL A 510 -5.17 -13.09 15.62
N THR A 511 -6.39 -12.55 15.55
CA THR A 511 -7.49 -12.93 16.45
C THR A 511 -7.83 -14.42 16.32
N LEU A 512 -7.88 -14.95 15.09
CA LEU A 512 -8.14 -16.35 14.83
C LEU A 512 -7.07 -17.25 15.47
N ILE A 513 -5.79 -16.91 15.28
CA ILE A 513 -4.64 -17.64 15.84
C ILE A 513 -4.68 -17.58 17.37
N SER A 514 -4.92 -16.41 17.96
CA SER A 514 -5.05 -16.27 19.42
C SER A 514 -6.15 -17.18 19.98
N ILE A 515 -7.33 -17.20 19.35
CA ILE A 515 -8.43 -18.08 19.77
C ILE A 515 -8.04 -19.56 19.64
N VAL A 516 -7.39 -19.95 18.54
CA VAL A 516 -6.94 -21.33 18.30
C VAL A 516 -5.90 -21.77 19.34
N LEU A 517 -4.87 -20.95 19.60
CA LEU A 517 -3.82 -21.23 20.57
C LEU A 517 -4.39 -21.37 21.98
N ILE A 518 -5.29 -20.47 22.37
CA ILE A 518 -6.00 -20.54 23.64
C ILE A 518 -6.75 -21.88 23.80
N ASN A 519 -7.31 -22.42 22.71
CA ASN A 519 -8.05 -23.69 22.73
C ASN A 519 -7.16 -24.94 22.60
N LEU A 520 -6.02 -24.87 21.91
CA LEU A 520 -5.13 -26.01 21.63
C LEU A 520 -4.11 -26.29 22.75
N VAL A 521 -3.50 -25.24 23.32
CA VAL A 521 -2.45 -25.39 24.35
C VAL A 521 -2.92 -26.24 25.55
N PRO A 522 -4.16 -26.10 26.06
CA PRO A 522 -4.67 -26.96 27.12
C PRO A 522 -4.92 -28.41 26.69
N ARG A 523 -5.25 -28.67 25.41
CA ARG A 523 -5.51 -30.05 24.91
C ARG A 523 -4.21 -30.83 24.75
N LEU A 524 -3.17 -30.21 24.21
CA LEU A 524 -1.86 -30.83 24.04
C LEU A 524 -1.22 -31.18 25.40
N TYR A 525 -1.40 -30.32 26.41
CA TYR A 525 -0.93 -30.59 27.77
C TYR A 525 -1.62 -31.80 28.42
N MET A 526 -2.91 -32.03 28.11
CA MET A 526 -3.69 -33.19 28.58
C MET A 526 -3.34 -34.51 27.87
N GLU A 527 -2.99 -34.46 26.58
CA GLU A 527 -2.54 -35.65 25.83
C GLU A 527 -1.16 -36.13 26.29
N THR A 528 -0.24 -35.20 26.58
CA THR A 528 1.08 -35.56 27.11
C THR A 528 1.02 -36.06 28.55
N SER A 529 0.06 -35.59 29.38
CA SER A 529 -0.07 -36.04 30.77
C SER A 529 -0.83 -37.36 30.96
N ASN A 530 -1.43 -37.90 29.91
CA ASN A 530 -2.14 -39.19 29.95
C ASN A 530 -1.26 -40.35 29.42
N HIS A 531 -0.04 -40.05 28.97
CA HIS A 531 0.92 -41.04 28.49
C HIS A 531 2.10 -41.29 29.44
N ASP A 532 2.17 -40.57 30.56
CA ASP A 532 3.03 -40.84 31.72
C ASP A 532 2.15 -41.28 32.91
#